data_AF-A0A914PUT3-F1
#
_entry.id   AF-A0A914PUT3-F1
#
_cell.length_a   1.000
_cell.length_b   1.000
_cell.length_c   1.000
_cell.angle_alpha   90.00
_cell.angle_beta   90.00
_cell.angle_gamma   90.00
#
_symmetry.space_group_name_H-M   'P 1'
#
loop_
_entity.id
_entity.type
_entity.pdbx_description
1 polymer ?
#
loop_
_entity_poly.entity_id
_entity_poly.type
_entity_poly.pdbx_seq_one_letter_code
_entity_poly.pdbx_strand_id
1 'polypeptide(L)'
;MLIKCEKFGPDESGETPFVRGLSYCFEKLAVQIVKRPWTFVFISSFITLITVIRIPFTPMTNDVSDFTPAEARARKEVETMYQ
;
A
#
# COMPACT_ATOMS: atom_id res chain seq x y z
N MET A 1 11.63 -29.79 11.17
CA MET A 1 10.18 -29.57 11.23
C MET A 1 9.72 -29.19 9.83
N LEU A 2 9.27 -30.16 9.03
CA LEU A 2 8.78 -29.92 7.67
C LEU A 2 7.33 -29.45 7.79
N ILE A 3 7.06 -28.19 7.47
CA ILE A 3 5.68 -27.70 7.37
C ILE A 3 5.06 -28.46 6.20
N LYS A 4 4.08 -29.31 6.50
CA LYS A 4 3.22 -29.95 5.52
C LYS A 4 2.45 -28.81 4.84
N CYS A 5 2.85 -28.41 3.63
CA CYS A 5 2.02 -27.59 2.77
C CYS A 5 0.80 -28.45 2.41
N GLU A 6 -0.25 -28.33 3.20
CA GLU A 6 -1.57 -28.80 2.84
C GLU A 6 -1.94 -28.11 1.52
N LYS A 7 -2.21 -28.90 0.49
CA LYS A 7 -2.64 -28.36 -0.79
C LYS A 7 -3.99 -27.70 -0.55
N PHE A 8 -4.05 -26.39 -0.71
CA PHE A 8 -5.31 -25.67 -0.77
C PHE A 8 -5.97 -26.03 -2.12
N GLY A 9 -6.66 -27.16 -2.16
CA GLY A 9 -7.56 -27.57 -3.25
C GLY A 9 -8.98 -27.08 -2.99
N PRO A 10 -9.89 -27.10 -3.99
CA PRO A 10 -10.02 -28.18 -4.98
C PRO A 10 -9.97 -27.74 -6.46
N ASP A 11 -9.81 -28.74 -7.34
CA ASP A 11 -10.05 -28.66 -8.78
C ASP A 11 -11.56 -28.41 -9.05
N GLU A 12 -12.03 -27.18 -8.90
CA GLU A 12 -13.36 -26.81 -9.37
C GLU A 12 -13.32 -26.66 -10.90
N SER A 13 -14.13 -27.47 -11.58
CA SER A 13 -14.21 -27.61 -13.05
C SER A 13 -14.72 -26.36 -13.79
N GLY A 14 -14.60 -25.17 -13.18
CA GLY A 14 -15.04 -23.88 -13.70
C GLY A 14 -14.09 -22.73 -13.40
N GLU A 15 -12.91 -22.96 -12.80
CA GLU A 15 -11.96 -21.87 -12.58
C GLU A 15 -11.37 -21.35 -13.90
N THR A 16 -11.47 -20.04 -14.11
CA THR A 16 -10.82 -19.39 -15.24
C THR A 16 -9.30 -19.61 -15.17
N PRO A 17 -8.58 -19.72 -16.31
CA PRO A 17 -7.14 -19.91 -16.32
C PRO A 17 -6.38 -18.80 -15.58
N PHE A 18 -7.00 -17.62 -15.44
CA PHE A 18 -6.51 -16.52 -14.62
C PHE A 18 -6.44 -16.88 -13.13
N VAL A 19 -7.53 -17.39 -12.55
CA VAL A 19 -7.61 -17.75 -11.12
C VAL A 19 -6.60 -18.85 -10.80
N ARG A 20 -6.49 -19.86 -11.67
CA ARG A 20 -5.50 -20.94 -11.51
C ARG A 20 -4.06 -20.42 -11.52
N GLY A 21 -3.75 -19.46 -12.40
CA GLY A 21 -2.43 -18.82 -12.44
C GLY A 21 -2.14 -18.01 -11.18
N LEU A 22 -3.14 -17.29 -10.67
CA LEU A 22 -3.04 -16.48 -9.46
C LEU A 22 -2.80 -17.37 -8.22
N SER A 23 -3.57 -18.45 -8.07
CA SER A 23 -3.37 -19.45 -7.00
C SER A 23 -1.97 -20.06 -7.05
N TYR A 24 -1.47 -20.43 -8.23
CA TYR A 24 -0.11 -20.94 -8.39
C TYR A 24 0.95 -19.92 -7.95
N CYS A 25 0.78 -18.65 -8.30
CA CYS A 25 1.69 -17.58 -7.86
C CYS A 25 1.70 -17.44 -6.33
N PHE A 26 0.53 -17.44 -5.69
CA PHE A 26 0.41 -17.33 -4.24
C PHE A 26 1.05 -18.51 -3.51
N GLU A 27 0.86 -19.74 -3.99
CA GLU A 27 1.51 -20.92 -3.40
C GLU A 27 3.04 -20.82 -3.47
N LYS A 28 3.58 -20.41 -4.62
CA LYS A 28 5.04 -20.25 -4.78
C LYS A 28 5.60 -19.18 -3.86
N LEU A 29 4.90 -18.05 -3.73
CA LEU A 29 5.28 -16.98 -2.81
C LEU A 29 5.22 -17.45 -1.35
N ALA A 30 4.16 -18.14 -0.94
CA ALA A 30 4.02 -18.67 0.41
C ALA A 30 5.17 -19.62 0.78
N VAL A 31 5.54 -20.53 -0.12
CA VAL A 31 6.69 -21.43 0.08
C VAL A 31 8.00 -20.66 0.23
N GLN A 32 8.20 -19.57 -0.54
CA GLN A 32 9.39 -18.73 -0.41
C GLN A 32 9.42 -17.97 0.92
N ILE A 33 8.28 -17.44 1.36
CA ILE A 33 8.14 -16.74 2.64
C ILE A 33 8.48 -17.66 3.81
N VAL A 34 7.96 -18.89 3.80
CA VAL A 34 8.24 -19.90 4.83
C VAL A 34 9.73 -20.28 4.88
N LYS A 35 10.39 -20.37 3.71
CA LYS A 35 11.82 -20.74 3.66
C LYS A 35 12.74 -19.64 4.22
N ARG A 36 12.37 -18.36 4.06
CA ARG A 36 13.18 -17.22 4.48
C ARG A 36 12.29 -16.11 5.07
N PRO A 37 11.67 -16.30 6.23
CA PRO A 37 10.70 -15.34 6.77
C PRO A 37 11.32 -13.97 7.03
N TRP A 38 12.55 -13.96 7.58
CA TRP A 38 13.26 -12.73 7.91
C TRP A 38 13.53 -11.85 6.69
N THR A 39 13.86 -12.40 5.53
CA THR A 39 14.13 -11.58 4.34
C THR A 39 12.88 -10.83 3.89
N PHE A 40 11.70 -11.46 3.96
CA PHE A 40 10.44 -10.79 3.60
C PHE A 40 10.07 -9.70 4.61
N VAL A 41 10.29 -9.95 5.91
CA VAL A 41 10.09 -8.93 6.97
C VAL A 41 11.01 -7.72 6.76
N PHE A 42 12.29 -7.95 6.46
CA PHE A 42 13.22 -6.85 6.20
C PHE A 42 12.84 -6.06 4.93
N ILE A 43 12.47 -6.74 3.85
CA ILE A 43 12.06 -6.09 2.60
C ILE A 43 10.80 -5.25 2.82
N SER A 44 9.76 -5.81 3.45
CA SER A 44 8.51 -5.07 3.70
C SER A 44 8.75 -3.87 4.61
N SER A 45 9.52 -4.05 5.68
CA SER A 45 9.88 -2.98 6.62
C SER A 45 10.70 -1.88 5.94
N PHE A 46 11.64 -2.24 5.06
CA PHE A 46 12.45 -1.30 4.30
C PHE A 46 11.60 -0.48 3.33
N ILE A 47 10.66 -1.12 2.63
CA ILE A 47 9.70 -0.42 1.75
C ILE A 47 8.86 0.55 2.58
N THR A 48 8.31 0.10 3.71
CA THR A 48 7.55 0.97 4.62
C THR A 48 8.38 2.16 5.09
N LEU A 49 9.65 1.96 5.45
CA LEU A 49 10.55 3.02 5.87
C LEU A 49 10.75 4.05 4.76
N ILE A 50 10.95 3.62 3.51
CA ILE A 50 11.08 4.51 2.35
C ILE A 50 9.82 5.35 2.14
N THR A 51 8.63 4.78 2.34
CA THR A 51 7.37 5.52 2.20
C THR A 51 7.19 6.51 3.36
N VAL A 52 7.50 6.08 4.58
CA VAL A 52 7.34 6.88 5.80
C VAL A 52 8.34 8.03 5.89
N ILE A 53 9.53 7.90 5.28
CA ILE A 53 10.57 8.93 5.36
C ILE A 53 10.09 10.30 4.88
N ARG A 54 9.06 10.36 4.01
CA ARG A 54 8.51 11.61 3.47
C ARG A 54 7.54 12.33 4.40
N ILE A 55 6.97 11.63 5.38
CA ILE A 55 6.02 12.20 6.34
C ILE A 55 6.62 13.38 7.12
N PRO A 56 7.80 13.26 7.78
CA PRO A 56 8.36 14.38 8.53
C PRO A 56 8.81 15.56 7.66
N PHE A 57 9.04 15.36 6.35
CA PHE A 57 9.40 16.42 5.42
C PHE A 57 8.19 17.04 4.70
N THR A 58 6.99 16.51 4.95
CA THR A 58 5.77 17.10 4.37
C THR A 58 5.41 18.34 5.21
N PRO A 59 5.35 19.54 4.61
CA PRO A 59 5.02 20.75 5.34
C PRO A 59 3.60 20.64 5.91
N MET A 60 3.46 20.84 7.21
CA MET A 60 2.16 20.90 7.85
C MET A 60 1.55 22.28 7.58
N THR A 61 0.55 22.33 6.70
CA THR A 61 -0.27 23.53 6.50
C THR A 61 -1.35 23.55 7.58
N ASN A 62 -1.15 24.33 8.64
CA ASN A 62 -2.17 24.62 9.65
C ASN A 62 -2.78 25.99 9.38
N ASP A 63 -3.42 26.13 8.22
CA ASP A 63 -4.06 27.38 7.83
C ASP A 63 -5.56 27.31 8.15
N VAL A 64 -6.07 28.32 8.85
CA VAL A 64 -7.51 28.46 9.12
C VAL A 64 -8.30 28.66 7.81
N SER A 65 -7.62 29.01 6.72
CA SER A 65 -8.20 29.09 5.38
C SER A 65 -8.62 27.72 4.79
N ASP A 66 -8.26 26.58 5.39
CA ASP A 66 -8.69 25.25 4.91
C ASP A 66 -10.20 25.00 5.04
N PHE A 67 -10.90 25.78 5.87
CA PHE A 67 -12.37 25.78 5.93
C PHE A 67 -13.02 26.59 4.80
N THR A 68 -12.20 27.30 4.01
CA THR A 68 -12.65 28.14 2.92
C THR A 68 -12.29 27.43 1.60
N PRO A 69 -13.29 26.98 0.81
CA PRO A 69 -13.00 26.27 -0.43
C PRO A 69 -12.12 27.11 -1.36
N ALA A 70 -11.26 26.46 -2.15
CA ALA A 70 -10.27 27.14 -2.98
C ALA A 70 -10.88 28.18 -3.95
N GLU A 71 -12.13 27.98 -4.35
CA GLU A 71 -12.88 28.86 -5.26
C GLU A 71 -13.66 29.97 -4.53
N ALA A 72 -13.67 29.98 -3.19
CA ALA A 72 -14.43 30.94 -2.42
C ALA A 72 -13.97 32.37 -2.72
N ARG A 73 -14.96 33.26 -2.84
CA ARG A 73 -14.73 34.68 -3.02
C ARG A 73 -13.83 35.29 -1.93
N ALA A 74 -13.98 34.86 -0.69
CA ALA A 74 -13.15 35.29 0.44
C ALA A 74 -11.64 35.05 0.21
N ARG A 75 -11.26 33.93 -0.45
CA ARG A 75 -9.86 33.66 -0.82
C ARG A 75 -9.34 34.64 -1.88
N LYS A 76 -10.15 34.91 -2.90
CA LYS A 76 -9.81 35.87 -3.98
C LYS A 76 -9.64 37.29 -3.44
N GLU A 77 -10.46 37.69 -2.47
CA GLU A 77 -10.39 39.00 -1.82
C GLU A 77 -9.14 39.14 -0.93
N VAL A 78 -8.73 38.08 -0.23
CA VAL A 78 -7.48 38.08 0.55
C VAL A 78 -6.24 38.19 -0.35
N GLU A 79 -6.25 37.48 -1.49
CA GLU A 79 -5.13 37.48 -2.44
C GLU A 79 -4.95 38.85 -3.14
N THR A 80 -6.05 39.56 -3.43
CA THR A 80 -6.00 40.90 -4.06
C THR A 80 -5.68 42.03 -3.08
N MET A 81 -5.92 41.86 -1.77
CA MET A 81 -5.58 42.90 -0.78
C MET A 81 -4.09 42.92 -0.36
N TYR A 82 -3.33 41.86 -0.65
CA TYR A 82 -1.91 41.74 -0.28
C TYR A 82 -0.94 41.86 -1.49
N GLN A 83 -1.43 42.21 -2.68
CA GLN A 83 -0.63 42.66 -3.83
C GLN A 83 -0.48 44.18 -3.81
#